data_AF-A0AAV1WFP4-F1
#
_entry.id   AF-A0AAV1WFP4-F1
#
_cell.length_a   1.000
_cell.length_b   1.000
_cell.length_c   1.000
_cell.angle_alpha   90.00
_cell.angle_beta   90.00
_cell.angle_gamma   90.00
#
_symmetry.space_group_name_H-M   'P 1'
#
loop_
_entity.id
_entity.type
_entity.pdbx_description
1 polymer ?
#
loop_
_entity_poly.entity_id
_entity_poly.type
_entity_poly.pdbx_seq_one_letter_code
_entity_poly.pdbx_strand_id
1 'polypeptide(L)'
;MARKVNFIAEINGSKDTWKLNVRIIDLWRVDRSSAPSLEMIFMDQKGDKIQAVVKNYQISQWEPRLEEGSSYIAENFDVVLNEGLYRGSNHPFKLIFQKGTIMTLKELCEIPPCVYNFTAFEDILNGVAATDFIDIEMTKPESTPKKVVFFMRDQRGDTLSCTLWGQFDAQLLKFEENHKSGHIVGILTLAKIRDAKGCFNVKYI
;
A
#
# COMPACT_ATOMS: atom_id res chain seq x y z
N MET A 1 13.47 28.16 -15.96
CA MET A 1 13.88 27.82 -14.58
C MET A 1 13.28 26.47 -14.22
N ALA A 2 14.07 25.52 -13.74
CA ALA A 2 13.54 24.23 -13.30
C ALA A 2 12.71 24.44 -12.01
N ARG A 3 11.48 23.90 -11.98
CA ARG A 3 10.65 23.91 -10.77
C ARG A 3 11.39 23.14 -9.66
N LYS A 4 11.41 23.70 -8.44
CA LYS A 4 11.97 23.05 -7.24
C LYS A 4 11.23 21.73 -6.99
N VAL A 5 11.98 20.67 -6.69
CA VAL A 5 11.42 19.39 -6.23
C VAL A 5 11.05 19.50 -4.75
N ASN A 6 9.88 19.01 -4.38
CA ASN A 6 9.34 18.99 -3.02
C ASN A 6 9.42 17.58 -2.42
N PHE A 7 9.44 17.53 -1.09
CA PHE A 7 9.24 16.30 -0.33
C PHE A 7 7.75 16.03 -0.07
N ILE A 8 7.40 14.76 0.17
CA ILE A 8 6.02 14.37 0.49
C ILE A 8 5.54 15.06 1.76
N ALA A 9 6.37 15.12 2.80
CA ALA A 9 6.04 15.79 4.07
C ALA A 9 5.72 17.29 3.92
N GLU A 10 6.09 17.95 2.81
CA GLU A 10 5.74 19.35 2.56
C GLU A 10 4.31 19.51 2.03
N ILE A 11 3.68 18.44 1.52
CA ILE A 11 2.40 18.49 0.81
C ILE A 11 1.29 18.98 1.74
N ASN A 12 0.57 19.99 1.27
CA ASN A 12 -0.55 20.59 1.96
C ASN A 12 -1.52 21.25 0.96
N GLY A 13 -2.68 21.71 1.45
CA GLY A 13 -3.71 22.32 0.62
C GLY A 13 -3.46 23.76 0.17
N SER A 14 -2.32 24.37 0.47
CA SER A 14 -2.06 25.81 0.19
C SER A 14 -1.40 26.09 -1.16
N LYS A 15 -0.84 25.08 -1.83
CA LYS A 15 -0.17 25.23 -3.13
C LYS A 15 -0.93 24.52 -4.24
N ASP A 16 -1.01 25.16 -5.40
CA ASP A 16 -1.72 24.65 -6.58
C ASP A 16 -0.93 23.60 -7.37
N THR A 17 0.41 23.59 -7.25
CA THR A 17 1.26 22.64 -8.01
C THR A 17 2.40 22.10 -7.15
N TRP A 18 2.61 20.79 -7.28
CA TRP A 18 3.66 20.03 -6.60
C TRP A 18 4.51 19.29 -7.63
N LYS A 19 5.81 19.19 -7.36
CA LYS A 19 6.76 18.39 -8.14
C LYS A 19 7.48 17.46 -7.19
N LEU A 20 7.31 16.16 -7.35
CA LEU A 20 7.83 15.13 -6.45
C LEU A 20 8.75 14.18 -7.22
N ASN A 21 9.81 13.73 -6.55
CA ASN A 21 10.61 12.58 -6.98
C ASN A 21 10.12 11.40 -6.15
N VAL A 22 9.53 10.39 -6.79
CA VAL A 22 8.85 9.29 -6.09
C VAL A 22 9.14 7.94 -6.72
N ARG A 23 9.08 6.87 -5.93
CA ARG A 23 8.92 5.49 -6.39
C ARG A 23 7.50 5.02 -6.10
N ILE A 24 6.92 4.28 -7.04
CA ILE A 24 5.67 3.55 -6.81
C ILE A 24 6.03 2.28 -6.04
N ILE A 25 5.60 2.17 -4.78
CA ILE A 25 5.93 0.99 -3.95
C ILE A 25 4.80 -0.04 -3.90
N ASP A 26 3.57 0.38 -4.22
CA ASP A 26 2.40 -0.48 -4.32
C ASP A 26 1.49 0.11 -5.41
N LEU A 27 0.94 -0.72 -6.29
CA LEU A 27 0.01 -0.33 -7.35
C LEU A 27 -1.12 -1.37 -7.48
N TRP A 28 -2.37 -0.94 -7.29
CA TRP A 28 -3.51 -1.85 -7.35
C TRP A 28 -4.77 -1.21 -7.93
N ARG A 29 -5.65 -2.05 -8.46
CA ARG A 29 -6.96 -1.66 -8.95
C ARG A 29 -8.00 -1.85 -7.86
N VAL A 30 -8.90 -0.88 -7.72
CA VAL A 30 -10.02 -0.91 -6.79
C VAL A 30 -11.30 -0.91 -7.61
N ASP A 31 -11.97 -2.06 -7.68
CA ASP A 31 -13.20 -2.21 -8.45
C ASP A 31 -14.44 -1.94 -7.58
N ARG A 32 -14.72 -0.66 -7.29
CA ARG A 32 -16.00 -0.26 -6.70
C ARG A 32 -17.08 -0.27 -7.78
N SER A 33 -18.22 -0.89 -7.48
CA SER A 33 -19.30 -1.23 -8.43
C SER A 33 -19.78 -0.10 -9.35
N SER A 34 -19.55 1.17 -8.98
CA SER A 34 -19.92 2.35 -9.76
C SER A 34 -18.75 3.28 -10.13
N ALA A 35 -17.55 3.07 -9.61
CA ALA A 35 -16.42 3.98 -9.78
C ALA A 35 -15.08 3.28 -9.52
N PRO A 36 -14.57 2.48 -10.47
CA PRO A 36 -13.26 1.87 -10.31
C PRO A 36 -12.16 2.95 -10.26
N SER A 37 -11.10 2.67 -9.51
CA SER A 37 -9.90 3.49 -9.41
C SER A 37 -8.64 2.63 -9.58
N LEU A 38 -7.57 3.25 -10.09
CA LEU A 38 -6.23 2.71 -9.97
C LEU A 38 -5.54 3.51 -8.87
N GLU A 39 -5.11 2.85 -7.82
CA GLU A 39 -4.55 3.44 -6.62
C GLU A 39 -3.11 2.98 -6.43
N MET A 40 -2.29 3.85 -5.84
CA MET A 40 -0.87 3.58 -5.65
C MET A 40 -0.31 4.32 -4.45
N ILE A 41 0.82 3.84 -3.94
CA ILE A 41 1.60 4.54 -2.92
C ILE A 41 2.88 5.10 -3.54
N PHE A 42 3.06 6.41 -3.41
CA PHE A 42 4.32 7.07 -3.69
C PHE A 42 5.18 7.13 -2.45
N MET A 43 6.47 6.86 -2.61
CA MET A 43 7.49 7.01 -1.60
C MET A 43 8.60 7.94 -2.10
N ASP A 44 9.01 8.91 -1.29
CA ASP A 44 10.14 9.79 -1.60
C ASP A 44 11.46 9.29 -0.98
N GLN A 45 12.55 10.01 -1.22
CA GLN A 45 13.89 9.66 -0.72
C GLN A 45 14.01 9.65 0.82
N LYS A 46 13.07 10.27 1.55
CA LYS A 46 13.04 10.25 3.02
C LYS A 46 12.24 9.06 3.56
N GLY A 47 11.61 8.28 2.68
CA GLY A 47 10.72 7.19 3.06
C GLY A 47 9.31 7.66 3.45
N ASP A 48 9.01 8.95 3.27
CA ASP A 48 7.66 9.46 3.46
C ASP A 48 6.75 8.90 2.38
N LYS A 49 5.52 8.52 2.75
CA LYS A 49 4.57 7.83 1.87
C LYS A 49 3.30 8.65 1.71
N ILE A 50 2.79 8.73 0.48
CA ILE A 50 1.49 9.34 0.20
C ILE A 50 0.72 8.52 -0.83
N GLN A 51 -0.58 8.36 -0.58
CA GLN A 51 -1.48 7.72 -1.53
C GLN A 51 -1.74 8.63 -2.74
N ALA A 52 -1.74 8.04 -3.93
CA ALA A 52 -2.14 8.68 -5.17
C ALA A 52 -3.24 7.86 -5.87
N VAL A 53 -4.19 8.55 -6.51
CA VAL A 53 -5.38 7.92 -7.11
C VAL A 53 -5.61 8.41 -8.53
N VAL A 54 -5.80 7.45 -9.44
CA VAL A 54 -6.28 7.65 -10.81
C VAL A 54 -7.75 7.24 -10.87
N LYS A 55 -8.61 8.19 -11.25
CA LYS A 55 -10.06 7.95 -11.39
C LYS A 55 -10.37 7.15 -12.65
N ASN A 56 -11.50 6.43 -12.65
CA ASN A 56 -12.00 5.58 -13.73
C ASN A 56 -11.69 6.09 -15.15
N TYR A 57 -12.08 7.34 -15.46
CA TYR A 57 -11.96 7.91 -16.81
C TYR A 57 -10.51 8.11 -17.31
N GLN A 58 -9.50 7.95 -16.45
CA GLN A 58 -8.08 8.04 -16.84
C GLN A 58 -7.33 6.72 -16.63
N ILE A 59 -7.97 5.65 -16.13
CA ILE A 59 -7.29 4.37 -15.87
C ILE A 59 -6.66 3.83 -17.15
N SER A 60 -7.42 3.77 -18.25
CA SER A 60 -6.92 3.26 -19.54
C SER A 60 -5.71 4.04 -20.08
N GLN A 61 -5.56 5.31 -19.71
CA GLN A 61 -4.42 6.14 -20.09
C GLN A 61 -3.19 5.85 -19.22
N TRP A 62 -3.37 5.62 -17.92
CA TRP A 62 -2.29 5.58 -16.94
C TRP A 62 -1.84 4.18 -16.57
N GLU A 63 -2.75 3.21 -16.51
CA GLU A 63 -2.45 1.82 -16.13
C GLU A 63 -1.29 1.22 -16.95
N PRO A 64 -1.17 1.43 -18.28
CA PRO A 64 -0.03 0.91 -19.05
C PRO A 64 1.30 1.67 -18.85
N ARG A 65 1.29 2.82 -18.16
CA ARG A 65 2.44 3.72 -18.00
C ARG A 65 3.04 3.71 -16.60
N LEU A 66 2.29 3.19 -15.64
CA LEU A 66 2.65 3.14 -14.24
C LEU A 66 3.05 1.72 -13.89
N GLU A 67 4.22 1.59 -13.28
CA GLU A 67 4.79 0.30 -12.91
C GLU A 67 5.23 0.35 -11.45
N GLU A 68 4.87 -0.67 -10.69
CA GLU A 68 5.34 -0.87 -9.32
C GLU A 68 6.86 -1.10 -9.30
N GLY A 69 7.55 -0.53 -8.33
CA GLY A 69 9.01 -0.53 -8.22
C GLY A 69 9.71 0.54 -9.07
N SER A 70 9.04 1.10 -10.08
CA SER A 70 9.61 2.15 -10.93
C SER A 70 9.55 3.54 -10.28
N SER A 71 10.51 4.40 -10.61
CA SER A 71 10.64 5.75 -10.09
C SER A 71 10.33 6.82 -11.13
N TYR A 72 9.73 7.92 -10.68
CA TYR A 72 9.15 8.96 -11.53
C TYR A 72 9.38 10.36 -10.95
N ILE A 73 9.50 11.33 -11.85
CA ILE A 73 9.21 12.73 -11.55
C ILE A 73 7.71 12.93 -11.78
N ALA A 74 7.01 13.24 -10.70
CA ALA A 74 5.57 13.37 -10.62
C ALA A 74 5.20 14.85 -10.47
N GLU A 75 4.37 15.39 -11.36
CA GLU A 75 3.96 16.81 -11.35
C GLU A 75 2.46 17.01 -11.55
N ASN A 76 1.93 18.11 -10.98
CA ASN A 76 0.56 18.61 -11.16
C ASN A 76 -0.52 17.59 -10.71
N PHE A 77 -0.71 17.46 -9.40
CA PHE A 77 -1.78 16.67 -8.80
C PHE A 77 -2.75 17.58 -8.05
N ASP A 78 -4.01 17.16 -7.96
CA ASP A 78 -4.91 17.77 -6.98
C ASP A 78 -4.58 17.18 -5.60
N VAL A 79 -4.51 18.04 -4.58
CA VAL A 79 -4.29 17.63 -3.19
C VAL A 79 -5.62 17.68 -2.46
N VAL A 80 -6.05 16.54 -1.94
CA VAL A 80 -7.31 16.44 -1.19
C VAL A 80 -7.06 15.82 0.18
N LEU A 81 -7.94 16.11 1.14
CA LEU A 81 -7.84 15.49 2.46
C LEU A 81 -8.00 13.97 2.35
N ASN A 82 -7.20 13.25 3.12
CA ASN A 82 -7.24 11.80 3.22
C ASN A 82 -8.24 11.38 4.30
N GLU A 83 -9.51 11.78 4.17
CA GLU A 83 -10.58 11.54 5.16
C GLU A 83 -11.32 10.22 4.97
N GLY A 84 -10.90 9.39 4.01
CA GLY A 84 -11.50 8.09 3.78
C GLY A 84 -11.38 7.17 4.99
N LEU A 85 -12.37 6.27 5.15
CA LEU A 85 -12.29 5.12 6.06
C LEU A 85 -11.14 4.16 5.67
N TYR A 86 -10.70 4.24 4.41
CA TYR A 86 -9.63 3.44 3.84
C TYR A 86 -8.55 4.40 3.32
N ARG A 87 -7.36 4.33 3.92
CA ARG A 87 -6.24 5.25 3.67
C ARG A 87 -4.99 4.47 3.33
N GLY A 88 -4.53 4.53 2.10
CA GLY A 88 -3.29 3.85 1.69
C GLY A 88 -2.02 4.39 2.36
N SER A 89 -2.10 5.51 3.08
CA SER A 89 -0.98 6.12 3.80
C SER A 89 -1.48 6.92 5.00
N ASN A 90 -0.64 7.10 6.02
CA ASN A 90 -0.92 7.95 7.18
C ASN A 90 -0.84 9.45 6.90
N HIS A 91 -0.45 9.84 5.66
CA HIS A 91 -0.39 11.24 5.27
C HIS A 91 -1.79 11.89 5.33
N PRO A 92 -1.93 13.12 5.88
CA PRO A 92 -3.22 13.79 6.05
C PRO A 92 -3.89 14.17 4.72
N PHE A 93 -3.11 14.19 3.64
CA PHE A 93 -3.58 14.43 2.28
C PHE A 93 -3.29 13.23 1.38
N LYS A 94 -4.03 13.13 0.28
CA LYS A 94 -3.76 12.22 -0.84
C LYS A 94 -3.76 12.98 -2.16
N LEU A 95 -3.11 12.40 -3.16
CA LEU A 95 -2.98 12.99 -4.49
C LEU A 95 -4.01 12.40 -5.45
N ILE A 96 -4.64 13.25 -6.25
CA ILE A 96 -5.54 12.83 -7.32
C ILE A 96 -4.92 13.23 -8.66
N PHE A 97 -4.84 12.27 -9.58
CA PHE A 97 -4.45 12.54 -10.96
C PHE A 97 -5.52 13.42 -11.61
N GLN A 98 -5.04 14.45 -12.31
CA GLN A 98 -5.85 15.38 -13.07
C GLN A 98 -5.39 15.40 -14.53
N LYS A 99 -6.09 16.18 -15.38
CA LYS A 99 -5.79 16.24 -16.83
C LYS A 99 -4.37 16.76 -17.12
N GLY A 100 -3.84 17.62 -16.24
CA GLY A 100 -2.50 18.20 -16.35
C GLY A 100 -1.39 17.41 -15.67
N THR A 101 -1.69 16.24 -15.09
CA THR A 101 -0.70 15.42 -14.38
C THR A 101 0.37 14.89 -15.34
N ILE A 102 1.62 14.97 -14.90
CA ILE A 102 2.79 14.51 -15.65
C ILE A 102 3.51 13.48 -14.78
N MET A 103 3.79 12.31 -15.36
CA MET A 103 4.68 11.30 -14.80
C MET A 103 5.79 11.06 -15.80
N THR A 104 7.02 11.42 -15.43
CA THR A 104 8.21 11.18 -16.26
C THR A 104 9.02 10.08 -15.60
N LEU A 105 9.14 8.92 -16.27
CA LEU A 105 9.98 7.83 -15.81
C LEU A 105 11.42 8.34 -15.67
N LYS A 106 12.00 8.12 -14.49
CA LYS A 106 13.39 8.51 -14.21
C LYS A 106 13.95 7.60 -13.15
N GLU A 107 15.12 7.05 -13.38
CA GLU A 107 15.85 6.32 -12.37
C GLU A 107 16.32 7.29 -11.27
N LEU A 108 15.80 7.09 -10.06
CA LEU A 108 16.07 7.90 -8.88
C LEU A 108 16.71 6.99 -7.81
N CYS A 109 18.03 6.77 -7.94
CA CYS A 109 18.78 5.87 -7.06
C CYS A 109 18.79 6.31 -5.60
N GLU A 110 18.54 7.60 -5.34
CA GLU A 110 18.40 8.16 -4.00
C GLU A 110 17.15 7.66 -3.26
N ILE A 111 16.15 7.17 -4.00
CA ILE A 111 14.96 6.57 -3.41
C ILE A 111 15.24 5.07 -3.28
N PRO A 112 15.23 4.49 -2.07
CA PRO A 112 15.41 3.05 -1.89
C PRO A 112 14.22 2.27 -2.50
N PRO A 113 14.42 0.99 -2.90
CA PRO A 113 13.35 0.18 -3.49
C PRO A 113 12.21 -0.08 -2.51
N CYS A 114 12.54 -0.34 -1.25
CA CYS A 114 11.58 -0.54 -0.18
C CYS A 114 12.08 0.13 1.11
N VAL A 115 11.17 0.78 1.84
CA VAL A 115 11.38 1.17 3.25
C VAL A 115 10.30 0.50 4.08
N TYR A 116 10.71 -0.47 4.90
CA TYR A 116 9.84 -1.17 5.83
C TYR A 116 9.94 -0.52 7.21
N ASN A 117 8.81 -0.04 7.72
CA ASN A 117 8.66 0.33 9.11
C ASN A 117 7.93 -0.82 9.80
N PHE A 118 8.67 -1.70 10.45
CA PHE A 118 8.10 -2.87 11.10
C PHE A 118 7.45 -2.48 12.43
N THR A 119 6.21 -2.88 12.61
CA THR A 119 5.52 -2.80 13.90
C THR A 119 5.85 -4.04 14.71
N ALA A 120 6.25 -3.86 15.98
CA ALA A 120 6.54 -4.97 16.88
C ALA A 120 5.26 -5.77 17.16
N PHE A 121 5.39 -7.09 17.33
CA PHE A 121 4.24 -7.95 17.63
C PHE A 121 3.62 -7.56 18.97
N GLU A 122 4.43 -7.21 19.97
CA GLU A 122 3.96 -6.67 21.25
C GLU A 122 3.06 -5.44 21.07
N ASP A 123 3.40 -4.50 20.20
CA ASP A 123 2.59 -3.30 19.96
C ASP A 123 1.23 -3.65 19.31
N ILE A 124 1.23 -4.65 18.42
CA ILE A 124 0.02 -5.18 17.79
C ILE A 124 -0.86 -5.87 18.84
N LEU A 125 -0.26 -6.73 19.67
CA LEU A 125 -0.92 -7.48 20.74
C LEU A 125 -1.45 -6.55 21.84
N ASN A 126 -0.78 -5.44 22.12
CA ASN A 126 -1.22 -4.46 23.11
C ASN A 126 -2.23 -3.44 22.53
N GLY A 127 -2.56 -3.54 21.23
CA GLY A 127 -3.49 -2.63 20.56
C GLY A 127 -2.98 -1.19 20.41
N VAL A 128 -1.66 -0.98 20.53
CA VAL A 128 -1.01 0.34 20.40
C VAL A 128 -0.40 0.56 19.02
N ALA A 129 -0.35 -0.49 18.19
CA ALA A 129 0.10 -0.42 16.81
C ALA A 129 -0.72 0.59 15.99
N ALA A 130 -0.02 1.49 15.29
CA ALA A 130 -0.63 2.29 14.23
C ALA A 130 -1.07 1.34 13.10
N THR A 131 -2.38 1.24 12.90
CA THR A 131 -2.98 0.47 11.81
C THR A 131 -2.68 1.11 10.47
N ASP A 132 -1.76 0.52 9.70
CA ASP A 132 -1.56 0.84 8.29
C ASP A 132 -2.67 0.15 7.47
N PHE A 133 -3.81 0.84 7.34
CA PHE A 133 -5.01 0.31 6.70
C PHE A 133 -4.86 0.25 5.17
N ILE A 134 -4.89 -0.94 4.57
CA ILE A 134 -5.56 -1.08 3.26
C ILE A 134 -6.63 -2.17 3.37
N ASP A 135 -7.84 -1.80 2.97
CA ASP A 135 -8.97 -2.70 2.73
C ASP A 135 -9.11 -2.75 1.21
N ILE A 136 -8.47 -3.73 0.56
CA ILE A 136 -8.84 -4.08 -0.82
C ILE A 136 -9.96 -5.11 -0.67
N GLU A 137 -11.19 -4.63 -0.67
CA GLU A 137 -12.35 -5.49 -0.86
C GLU A 137 -12.24 -6.10 -2.27
N MET A 138 -11.71 -7.31 -2.36
CA MET A 138 -11.76 -8.11 -3.59
C MET A 138 -13.23 -8.42 -3.89
N THR A 139 -13.76 -7.82 -4.95
CA THR A 139 -15.13 -7.99 -5.43
C THR A 139 -15.38 -9.46 -5.75
N LYS A 140 -16.21 -10.11 -4.91
CA LYS A 140 -16.86 -11.43 -5.07
C LYS A 140 -16.04 -12.49 -5.83
N PRO A 141 -15.51 -13.52 -5.14
CA PRO A 141 -15.26 -14.77 -5.83
C PRO A 141 -16.62 -15.42 -6.12
N GLU A 142 -16.87 -15.80 -7.38
CA GLU A 142 -18.00 -16.64 -7.80
C GLU A 142 -17.94 -18.07 -7.20
N SER A 143 -17.05 -18.31 -6.24
CA SER A 143 -17.04 -19.49 -5.37
C SER A 143 -16.57 -19.08 -3.98
N THR A 144 -16.98 -19.77 -2.93
CA THR A 144 -16.61 -19.48 -1.53
C THR A 144 -15.13 -19.11 -1.40
N PRO A 145 -14.76 -17.93 -0.84
CA PRO A 145 -13.36 -17.57 -0.67
C PRO A 145 -12.68 -18.60 0.24
N LYS A 146 -11.67 -19.29 -0.29
CA LYS A 146 -10.80 -20.12 0.53
C LYS A 146 -10.04 -19.21 1.49
N LYS A 147 -10.15 -19.54 2.78
CA LYS A 147 -9.55 -18.80 3.89
C LYS A 147 -8.41 -19.64 4.44
N VAL A 148 -7.20 -19.09 4.47
CA VAL A 148 -6.05 -19.72 5.13
C VAL A 148 -5.72 -18.92 6.38
N VAL A 149 -5.62 -19.63 7.51
CA VAL A 149 -5.13 -19.07 8.77
C VAL A 149 -3.76 -19.67 9.01
N PHE A 150 -2.77 -18.81 9.22
CA PHE A 150 -1.39 -19.20 9.51
C PHE A 150 -0.88 -18.37 10.70
N PHE A 151 0.20 -18.84 11.32
CA PHE A 151 0.76 -18.18 12.49
C PHE A 151 2.16 -17.67 12.18
N MET A 152 2.41 -16.41 12.49
CA MET A 152 3.75 -15.84 12.47
C MET A 152 4.28 -15.77 13.88
N ARG A 153 5.56 -16.06 14.04
CA ARG A 153 6.28 -15.92 15.31
C ARG A 153 7.45 -14.97 15.13
N ASP A 154 7.62 -14.03 16.05
CA ASP A 154 8.78 -13.15 16.06
C ASP A 154 9.98 -13.77 16.83
N GLN A 155 11.07 -13.03 16.91
CA GLN A 155 12.28 -13.44 17.63
C GLN A 155 12.10 -13.53 19.16
N ARG A 156 11.05 -12.93 19.72
CA ARG A 156 10.73 -12.97 21.16
C ARG A 156 9.81 -14.14 21.51
N GLY A 157 9.25 -14.81 20.50
CA GLY A 157 8.31 -15.91 20.65
C GLY A 157 6.85 -15.48 20.61
N ASP A 158 6.58 -14.17 20.46
CA ASP A 158 5.23 -13.65 20.30
C ASP A 158 4.63 -14.19 19.01
N THR A 159 3.36 -14.58 19.07
CA THR A 159 2.67 -15.23 17.95
C THR A 159 1.47 -14.42 17.51
N LEU A 160 1.39 -14.13 16.21
CA LEU A 160 0.24 -13.50 15.58
C LEU A 160 -0.49 -14.51 14.71
N SER A 161 -1.82 -14.56 14.86
CA SER A 161 -2.70 -15.28 13.94
C SER A 161 -2.97 -14.39 12.74
N CYS A 162 -2.60 -14.84 11.55
CA CYS A 162 -2.76 -14.13 10.29
C CYS A 162 -3.78 -14.85 9.41
N THR A 163 -4.66 -14.11 8.74
CA THR A 163 -5.61 -14.68 7.76
C THR A 163 -5.34 -14.14 6.36
N LEU A 164 -5.18 -15.02 5.37
CA LEU A 164 -5.17 -14.69 3.94
C LEU A 164 -6.49 -15.10 3.28
N TRP A 165 -6.89 -14.37 2.24
CA TRP A 165 -8.07 -14.65 1.43
C TRP A 165 -7.74 -14.69 -0.06
N GLY A 166 -8.63 -15.33 -0.81
CA GLY A 166 -8.55 -15.37 -2.27
C GLY A 166 -7.27 -16.04 -2.77
N GLN A 167 -6.77 -15.58 -3.92
CA GLN A 167 -5.66 -16.20 -4.66
C GLN A 167 -4.32 -16.31 -3.91
N PHE A 168 -4.16 -15.59 -2.79
CA PHE A 168 -2.95 -15.65 -1.96
C PHE A 168 -2.84 -16.98 -1.20
N ASP A 169 -3.95 -17.71 -1.04
CA ASP A 169 -3.96 -19.04 -0.43
C ASP A 169 -3.10 -20.04 -1.22
N ALA A 170 -3.29 -20.09 -2.53
CA ALA A 170 -2.64 -21.02 -3.43
C ALA A 170 -1.16 -20.70 -3.60
N GLN A 171 -0.78 -19.42 -3.49
CA GLN A 171 0.62 -19.00 -3.56
C GLN A 171 1.38 -19.40 -2.29
N LEU A 172 0.81 -19.18 -1.10
CA LEU A 172 1.45 -19.57 0.16
C LEU A 172 1.58 -21.09 0.27
N LEU A 173 0.52 -21.84 -0.04
CA LEU A 173 0.54 -23.31 0.02
C LEU A 173 1.58 -23.89 -0.95
N LYS A 174 1.66 -23.38 -2.18
CA LYS A 174 2.71 -23.78 -3.15
C LYS A 174 4.11 -23.42 -2.64
N PHE A 175 4.26 -22.28 -1.99
CA PHE A 175 5.57 -21.87 -1.46
C PHE A 175 6.03 -22.79 -0.33
N GLU A 176 5.14 -23.15 0.60
CA GLU A 176 5.41 -24.11 1.68
C GLU A 176 5.74 -25.51 1.14
N GLU A 177 4.98 -26.00 0.16
CA GLU A 177 5.22 -27.30 -0.48
C GLU A 177 6.60 -27.38 -1.14
N ASN A 178 7.07 -26.27 -1.71
CA ASN A 178 8.37 -26.17 -2.37
C ASN A 178 9.53 -25.94 -1.38
N HIS A 179 9.25 -25.47 -0.16
CA HIS A 179 10.26 -25.15 0.86
C HIS A 179 10.02 -25.94 2.16
N LYS A 180 10.05 -27.28 2.05
CA LYS A 180 9.83 -28.19 3.18
C LYS A 180 10.91 -28.15 4.27
N SER A 181 12.03 -27.47 4.03
CA SER A 181 13.15 -27.37 4.96
C SER A 181 13.65 -25.93 5.04
N GLY A 182 13.46 -25.30 6.21
CA GLY A 182 13.94 -23.94 6.49
C GLY A 182 12.92 -23.12 7.28
N HIS A 183 13.37 -22.00 7.84
CA HIS A 183 12.46 -20.99 8.39
C HIS A 183 11.93 -20.12 7.25
N ILE A 184 10.60 -20.07 7.10
CA ILE A 184 9.94 -19.14 6.18
C ILE A 184 9.83 -17.79 6.89
N VAL A 185 10.41 -16.75 6.29
CA VAL A 185 10.27 -15.37 6.77
C VAL A 185 9.24 -14.67 5.91
N GLY A 186 8.12 -14.28 6.52
CA GLY A 186 7.08 -13.48 5.87
C GLY A 186 7.22 -12.01 6.23
N ILE A 187 7.07 -11.13 5.24
CA ILE A 187 6.87 -9.70 5.45
C ILE A 187 5.46 -9.39 5.00
N LEU A 188 4.69 -8.75 5.87
CA LEU A 188 3.34 -8.34 5.55
C LEU A 188 3.22 -6.83 5.56
N THR A 189 2.81 -6.26 4.43
CA THR A 189 2.57 -4.82 4.26
C THR A 189 1.07 -4.54 4.22
N LEU A 190 0.67 -3.33 4.59
CA LEU A 190 -0.70 -2.81 4.42
C LEU A 190 -1.78 -3.68 5.10
N ALA A 191 -1.44 -4.13 6.30
CA ALA A 191 -2.19 -5.08 7.10
C ALA A 191 -3.36 -4.47 7.87
N LYS A 192 -4.51 -5.14 7.88
CA LYS A 192 -5.59 -4.79 8.80
C LYS A 192 -5.44 -5.55 10.13
N ILE A 193 -5.15 -4.82 11.19
CA ILE A 193 -5.16 -5.36 12.55
C ILE A 193 -6.61 -5.38 13.02
N ARG A 194 -7.07 -6.50 13.60
CA ARG A 194 -8.39 -6.57 14.25
C ARG A 194 -8.30 -7.25 15.60
N ASP A 195 -9.01 -6.69 16.57
CA ASP A 195 -9.26 -7.40 17.81
C ASP A 195 -10.08 -8.65 17.52
N ALA A 196 -9.58 -9.78 17.99
CA ALA A 196 -10.41 -10.96 18.03
C ALA A 196 -11.20 -10.97 19.32
N LYS A 197 -12.38 -11.55 19.28
CA LYS A 197 -13.05 -12.01 20.49
C LYS A 197 -12.19 -13.15 21.10
N GLY A 198 -11.21 -12.80 21.93
CA GLY A 198 -10.49 -13.72 22.83
C GLY A 198 -9.02 -14.01 22.56
N CYS A 199 -8.45 -13.74 21.37
CA CYS A 199 -7.01 -13.94 21.05
C CYS A 199 -6.64 -13.16 19.77
N PHE A 200 -5.80 -12.13 19.87
CA PHE A 200 -5.43 -11.19 18.80
C PHE A 200 -5.22 -11.86 17.42
N ASN A 201 -5.98 -11.41 16.42
CA ASN A 201 -5.93 -11.90 15.04
C ASN A 201 -5.57 -10.72 14.12
N VAL A 202 -4.40 -10.76 13.49
CA VAL A 202 -4.12 -9.91 12.33
C VAL A 202 -4.94 -10.46 11.17
N LYS A 203 -5.84 -9.65 10.60
CA LYS A 203 -6.73 -10.08 9.52
C LYS A 203 -6.35 -9.33 8.26
N TYR A 204 -5.76 -9.99 7.27
CA TYR A 204 -5.71 -9.42 5.93
C TYR A 204 -7.08 -9.63 5.27
N ILE A 205 -7.38 -8.79 4.28
CA ILE A 205 -8.53 -8.87 3.38
C ILE A 205 -7.96 -9.16 2.00
#